data_AF-A0A5A9ZGP9-F1
#
_entry.id   AF-A0A5A9ZGP9-F1
#
_cell.length_a   1.000
_cell.length_b   1.000
_cell.length_c   1.000
_cell.angle_alpha   90.00
_cell.angle_beta   90.00
_cell.angle_gamma   90.00
#
_symmetry.space_group_name_H-M   'P 1'
#
loop_
_entity.id
_entity.type
_entity.pdbx_description
1 polymer ?
#
loop_
_entity_poly.entity_id
_entity_poly.type
_entity_poly.pdbx_seq_one_letter_code
_entity_poly.pdbx_strand_id
1 'polypeptide(L)'
;MTHSIQPNGVPELTLGWRIQMAIDAAGLKQTDLMDYFELSRGTISRWCRDDGVPPKRHQIMQIALMTGVNATWLETGKTPTGGGGGEENTDYGLKVRSSTN
;
A
#
# COMPACT_ATOMS: atom_id res chain seq x y z
N MET A 1 20.14 -12.65 1.40
CA MET A 1 20.60 -11.28 1.10
C MET A 1 20.56 -10.50 2.40
N THR A 2 21.70 -10.38 3.08
CA THR A 2 21.81 -9.72 4.40
C THR A 2 21.97 -8.21 4.19
N HIS A 3 20.95 -7.43 4.55
CA HIS A 3 21.05 -5.97 4.57
C HIS A 3 22.04 -5.54 5.66
N SER A 4 23.11 -4.85 5.28
CA SER A 4 24.04 -4.21 6.22
C SER A 4 23.36 -3.04 6.91
N ILE A 5 23.05 -3.19 8.20
CA ILE A 5 22.49 -2.14 9.06
C ILE A 5 23.55 -1.07 9.27
N GLN A 6 23.30 0.12 8.74
CA GLN A 6 24.10 1.32 9.03
C GLN A 6 23.60 1.92 10.36
N PRO A 7 24.47 2.15 11.37
CA PRO A 7 24.06 2.50 12.74
C PRO A 7 23.41 3.90 12.91
N ASN A 8 23.22 4.63 11.81
CA ASN A 8 22.77 6.03 11.77
C ASN A 8 22.00 6.38 10.48
N GLY A 9 21.60 5.38 9.68
CA GLY A 9 20.78 5.58 8.48
C GLY A 9 19.30 5.38 8.76
N VAL A 10 18.45 6.30 8.28
CA VAL A 10 17.00 6.04 8.17
C VAL A 10 16.84 4.88 7.18
N PRO A 11 16.15 3.78 7.56
CA PRO A 11 15.99 2.65 6.66
C PRO A 11 15.16 3.05 5.43
N GLU A 12 15.47 2.46 4.28
CA GLU A 12 14.63 2.64 3.11
C GLU A 12 13.24 2.08 3.34
N LEU A 13 12.27 2.78 2.77
CA LEU A 13 10.89 2.37 2.75
C LEU A 13 10.74 1.15 1.83
N THR A 14 10.54 -0.04 2.39
CA THR A 14 10.38 -1.26 1.60
C THR A 14 8.96 -1.39 1.05
N LEU A 15 8.75 -2.29 0.08
CA LEU A 15 7.42 -2.58 -0.47
C LEU A 15 6.49 -3.12 0.62
N GLY A 16 6.96 -4.07 1.42
CA GLY A 16 6.20 -4.66 2.52
C GLY A 16 5.76 -3.63 3.55
N TRP A 17 6.63 -2.67 3.89
CA TRP A 17 6.26 -1.60 4.81
C TRP A 17 5.24 -0.64 4.19
N ARG A 18 5.32 -0.33 2.89
CA ARG A 18 4.28 0.45 2.21
C ARG A 18 2.93 -0.26 2.18
N ILE A 19 2.92 -1.58 1.97
CA ILE A 19 1.69 -2.38 2.02
C ILE A 19 1.06 -2.27 3.42
N GLN A 20 1.85 -2.44 4.49
CA GLN A 20 1.34 -2.30 5.86
C GLN A 20 0.78 -0.90 6.12
N MET A 21 1.50 0.14 5.70
CA MET A 21 1.06 1.53 5.85
C MET A 21 -0.25 1.80 5.09
N ALA A 22 -0.38 1.30 3.86
CA ALA A 22 -1.58 1.47 3.06
C ALA A 22 -2.80 0.79 3.68
N ILE A 23 -2.61 -0.44 4.22
CA ILE A 23 -3.65 -1.18 4.94
C ILE A 23 -4.10 -0.40 6.18
N ASP A 24 -3.16 0.07 7.00
CA ASP A 24 -3.46 0.77 8.25
C ASP A 24 -4.15 2.13 7.98
N ALA A 25 -3.65 2.88 6.99
CA ALA A 25 -4.25 4.15 6.56
C ALA A 25 -5.68 4.00 6.04
N ALA A 26 -6.01 2.85 5.44
CA ALA A 26 -7.36 2.52 4.98
C ALA A 26 -8.27 1.95 6.08
N GLY A 27 -7.76 1.75 7.31
CA GLY A 27 -8.50 1.11 8.40
C GLY A 27 -8.77 -0.38 8.18
N LEU A 28 -7.98 -1.02 7.31
CA LEU A 28 -8.10 -2.44 6.95
C LEU A 28 -7.17 -3.30 7.79
N LYS A 29 -7.36 -4.62 7.72
CA LYS A 29 -6.51 -5.65 8.32
C LYS A 29 -5.92 -6.54 7.23
N GLN A 30 -4.82 -7.22 7.55
CA GLN A 30 -4.25 -8.24 6.66
C GLN A 30 -5.25 -9.36 6.33
N THR A 31 -6.19 -9.65 7.23
CA THR A 31 -7.28 -10.62 6.98
C THR A 31 -8.19 -10.17 5.85
N ASP A 32 -8.43 -8.87 5.69
CA ASP A 32 -9.31 -8.37 4.63
C ASP A 32 -8.66 -8.60 3.26
N LEU A 33 -7.33 -8.50 3.17
CA LEU A 33 -6.58 -8.89 1.97
C LEU A 33 -6.59 -10.40 1.74
N MET A 34 -6.52 -11.20 2.80
CA MET A 34 -6.63 -12.66 2.68
C MET A 34 -7.97 -13.06 2.06
N ASP A 35 -9.05 -12.48 2.57
CA ASP A 35 -10.40 -12.75 2.10
C ASP A 35 -10.61 -12.25 0.67
N TYR A 36 -10.08 -11.06 0.34
CA TYR A 36 -10.18 -10.48 -1.00
C TYR A 36 -9.40 -11.26 -2.07
N PHE A 37 -8.17 -11.70 -1.77
CA PHE A 37 -7.34 -12.42 -2.73
C PHE A 37 -7.50 -13.95 -2.65
N GLU A 38 -8.29 -14.45 -1.70
CA GLU A 38 -8.39 -15.88 -1.36
C GLU A 38 -7.01 -16.52 -1.10
N LEU A 39 -6.13 -15.76 -0.45
CA LEU A 39 -4.75 -16.17 -0.17
C LEU A 39 -4.55 -16.53 1.30
N SER A 40 -3.60 -17.44 1.53
CA SER A 40 -3.21 -17.78 2.90
C SER A 40 -2.64 -16.57 3.64
N ARG A 41 -2.84 -16.56 4.97
CA ARG A 41 -2.17 -15.60 5.86
C ARG A 41 -0.66 -15.56 5.68
N GLY A 42 -0.04 -16.72 5.43
CA GLY A 42 1.39 -16.84 5.22
C GLY A 42 1.86 -16.02 4.00
N THR A 43 1.07 -16.01 2.92
CA THR A 43 1.38 -15.25 1.70
C THR A 43 1.32 -13.74 1.94
N ILE A 44 0.23 -13.24 2.53
CA ILE A 44 0.06 -11.81 2.84
C ILE A 44 1.12 -11.34 3.83
N SER A 45 1.40 -12.14 4.86
CA SER A 45 2.43 -11.85 5.86
C SER A 45 3.84 -11.79 5.25
N ARG A 46 4.15 -12.67 4.30
CA ARG A 46 5.39 -12.64 3.52
C ARG A 46 5.54 -11.36 2.72
N TRP A 47 4.47 -10.93 2.02
CA TRP A 47 4.48 -9.65 1.32
C TRP A 47 4.74 -8.47 2.25
N CYS A 48 4.10 -8.44 3.42
CA CYS A 48 4.26 -7.38 4.41
C CYS A 48 5.69 -7.33 5.00
N ARG A 49 6.42 -8.44 5.01
CA ARG A 49 7.76 -8.56 5.59
C ARG A 49 8.88 -8.55 4.55
N ASP A 50 8.55 -8.33 3.29
CA ASP A 50 9.48 -8.45 2.15
C ASP A 50 10.20 -9.81 2.13
N ASP A 51 9.48 -10.87 2.54
CA ASP A 51 9.99 -12.24 2.60
C ASP A 51 9.48 -13.07 1.43
N GLY A 52 10.39 -13.71 0.70
CA GLY A 52 10.07 -14.55 -0.44
C GLY A 52 9.69 -13.77 -1.70
N VAL A 53 8.69 -14.28 -2.43
CA VAL A 53 8.29 -13.72 -3.72
C VAL A 53 7.35 -12.51 -3.51
N PRO A 54 7.68 -11.32 -4.05
CA PRO A 54 6.84 -10.14 -3.92
C PRO A 54 5.50 -10.32 -4.63
N PRO A 55 4.46 -9.53 -4.27
CA PRO A 55 3.21 -9.52 -5.00
C PRO A 55 3.45 -9.14 -6.47
N LYS A 56 2.76 -9.81 -7.37
CA LYS A 56 2.76 -9.46 -8.79
C LYS A 56 2.12 -8.09 -8.98
N ARG A 57 2.47 -7.40 -10.07
CA ARG A 57 1.94 -6.06 -10.37
C ARG A 57 0.41 -5.95 -10.29
N HIS A 58 -0.34 -6.95 -10.77
CA HIS A 58 -1.81 -6.95 -10.66
C HIS A 58 -2.29 -6.99 -9.20
N GLN A 59 -1.60 -7.69 -8.30
CA GLN A 59 -1.91 -7.72 -6.87
C GLN A 59 -1.60 -6.36 -6.23
N ILE A 60 -0.48 -5.72 -6.60
CA ILE A 60 -0.15 -4.37 -6.15
C ILE A 60 -1.25 -3.37 -6.57
N MET A 61 -1.72 -3.44 -7.82
CA MET A 61 -2.81 -2.59 -8.31
C MET A 61 -4.11 -2.80 -7.54
N GLN A 62 -4.46 -4.04 -7.22
CA GLN A 62 -5.67 -4.33 -6.43
C GLN A 62 -5.54 -3.89 -4.97
N ILE A 63 -4.37 -4.07 -4.35
CA ILE A 63 -4.10 -3.54 -3.00
C ILE A 63 -4.24 -2.01 -3.02
N ALA A 64 -3.67 -1.34 -4.02
CA ALA A 64 -3.80 0.10 -4.17
C ALA A 64 -5.26 0.54 -4.33
N LEU A 65 -6.06 -0.18 -5.12
CA LEU A 65 -7.48 0.09 -5.28
C LEU A 65 -8.26 -0.10 -3.96
N MET A 66 -8.00 -1.18 -3.23
CA MET A 66 -8.67 -1.50 -1.97
C MET A 66 -8.32 -0.50 -0.86
N THR A 67 -7.08 -0.02 -0.83
CA THR A 67 -6.57 0.91 0.19
C THR A 67 -6.71 2.38 -0.19
N GLY A 68 -7.01 2.68 -1.46
CA GLY A 68 -7.11 4.05 -1.98
C GLY A 68 -5.77 4.77 -2.19
N VAL A 69 -4.62 4.09 -2.01
CA VAL A 69 -3.30 4.68 -2.27
C VAL A 69 -2.93 4.63 -3.74
N ASN A 70 -1.97 5.46 -4.15
CA ASN A 70 -1.47 5.42 -5.52
C ASN A 70 -0.65 4.14 -5.80
N ALA A 71 -1.01 3.41 -6.87
CA ALA A 71 -0.33 2.15 -7.22
C ALA A 71 1.17 2.34 -7.57
N THR A 72 1.55 3.46 -8.20
CA THR A 72 2.95 3.76 -8.53
C THR A 72 3.76 4.03 -7.28
N TRP A 73 3.18 4.75 -6.30
CA TRP A 73 3.80 4.94 -4.99
C TRP A 73 3.95 3.61 -4.26
N LEU A 74 2.92 2.77 -4.26
CA LEU A 74 2.98 1.47 -3.60
C LEU A 74 4.08 0.58 -4.21
N GLU A 75 4.15 0.52 -5.54
CA GLU A 75 5.15 -0.27 -6.26
C GLU A 75 6.58 0.26 -6.07
N THR A 76 6.80 1.57 -6.26
CA THR A 76 8.14 2.15 -6.40
C THR A 76 8.64 2.95 -5.20
N GLY A 77 7.75 3.30 -4.27
CA GLY A 77 8.02 4.25 -3.18
C GLY A 77 8.09 5.70 -3.62
N LYS A 78 7.95 6.01 -4.91
CA LYS A 78 7.98 7.37 -5.44
C LYS A 78 6.58 7.93 -5.52
N THR A 79 6.35 9.07 -4.87
CA THR A 79 5.13 9.84 -5.07
C THR A 79 5.09 10.30 -6.53
N PRO A 80 3.97 10.10 -7.26
CA PRO A 80 3.84 10.61 -8.62
C PRO A 80 4.06 12.13 -8.61
N THR A 81 5.06 12.60 -9.36
CA THR A 81 5.36 14.03 -9.48
C THR A 81 4.34 14.68 -10.42
N GLY A 82 3.11 14.89 -9.94
CA GLY A 82 2.25 15.99 -10.37
C GLY A 82 2.58 17.18 -9.46
N GLY A 83 2.90 18.34 -10.03
CA GLY A 83 3.61 19.40 -9.32
C GLY A 83 2.86 19.99 -8.12
N GLY A 84 3.52 19.99 -6.96
CA GLY A 84 3.12 20.80 -5.80
C GLY A 84 2.39 20.01 -4.73
N GLY A 85 2.77 20.24 -3.47
CA GLY A 85 2.17 19.54 -2.33
C GLY A 85 0.66 19.74 -2.24
N GLY A 86 -0.04 18.70 -1.82
CA GLY A 86 -1.41 18.78 -1.34
C GLY A 86 -2.46 19.07 -2.41
N GLU A 87 -2.60 18.20 -3.40
CA GLU A 87 -3.84 18.11 -4.18
C GLU A 87 -4.55 16.80 -3.85
N GLU A 88 -5.55 16.96 -2.99
CA GLU A 88 -6.61 16.02 -2.65
C GLU A 88 -7.17 15.32 -3.90
N ASN A 89 -6.72 14.09 -4.17
CA ASN A 89 -7.41 13.20 -5.09
C ASN A 89 -8.70 12.68 -4.43
N THR A 90 -9.72 13.53 -4.40
CA THR A 90 -11.10 13.19 -4.03
C THR A 90 -11.90 12.62 -5.22
N ASP A 91 -11.23 12.19 -6.30
CA ASP A 91 -11.87 11.67 -7.52
C ASP A 91 -11.98 10.13 -7.56
N TYR A 92 -11.64 9.41 -6.49
CA TYR A 92 -12.01 7.99 -6.36
C TYR A 92 -13.43 7.82 -5.78
N GLY A 93 -14.43 8.29 -6.53
CA GLY A 93 -15.75 7.64 -6.62
C GLY A 93 -16.69 7.60 -5.42
N LEU A 94 -16.36 8.12 -4.23
CA LEU A 94 -17.34 8.29 -3.16
C LEU A 94 -17.95 9.70 -3.24
N LYS A 95 -18.98 9.88 -4.07
CA LYS A 95 -19.92 11.00 -3.90
C LYS A 95 -20.54 10.89 -2.51
N VAL A 96 -19.93 11.55 -1.53
CA VAL A 96 -20.59 11.95 -0.29
C VAL A 96 -21.77 12.79 -0.73
N ARG A 97 -22.95 12.16 -0.68
CA ARG A 97 -24.24 12.79 -0.85
C ARG A 97 -24.33 13.80 0.28
N SER A 98 -23.88 15.02 0.02
CA SER A 98 -24.12 16.15 0.89
C SER A 98 -25.61 16.42 0.82
N SER A 99 -26.31 15.85 1.79
CA SER A 99 -27.63 16.29 2.18
C SER A 99 -27.46 17.72 2.69
N THR A 100 -28.09 18.69 2.03
CA THR A 100 -28.35 19.98 2.64
C THR A 100 -29.83 20.29 2.43
N ASN A 101 -30.42 20.61 3.57
CA ASN A 101 -31.82 20.84 3.92
C ASN A 101 -32.54 21.81 2.99
#